data_AF-J0EMS8-F1
#
_entry.id   AF-J0EMS8-F1
#
_cell.length_a   1.000
_cell.length_b   1.000
_cell.length_c   1.000
_cell.angle_alpha   90.00
_cell.angle_beta   90.00
_cell.angle_gamma   90.00
#
_symmetry.space_group_name_H-M   'P 1'
#
loop_
_entity.id
_entity.type
_entity.pdbx_description
1 polymer ?
#
loop_
_entity_poly.entity_id
_entity_poly.type
_entity_poly.pdbx_seq_one_letter_code
_entity_poly.pdbx_strand_id
1 'polypeptide(L)'
;MQEPDIHKVDGLKRMLKEDGVFISVAKHPLLEHVSMQNALKNMGGFFPIAMPFVAPLRILSNKGYIYASFKTHPLKDLMTPKIEALKSVRYYNEDIHRAAFALPKNLQEVFKDNIKS
;
A
#
# COMPACT_ATOMS: atom_id res chain seq x y z
N MET A 1 5.99 -4.85 15.25
CA MET A 1 5.59 -5.33 13.91
C MET A 1 6.85 -5.51 13.10
N GLN A 2 7.08 -6.71 12.55
CA GLN A 2 8.25 -7.02 11.72
C GLN A 2 7.99 -6.63 10.27
N GLU A 3 9.07 -6.30 9.56
CA GLU A 3 9.07 -6.05 8.11
C GLU A 3 8.65 -7.31 7.32
N PRO A 4 8.13 -7.17 6.09
CA PRO A 4 7.74 -8.32 5.28
C PRO A 4 8.95 -9.21 4.95
N ASP A 5 8.92 -10.47 5.41
CA ASP A 5 9.91 -11.49 5.08
C ASP A 5 9.87 -11.81 3.57
N ILE A 6 11.02 -11.69 2.91
CA ILE A 6 11.18 -11.92 1.47
C ILE A 6 10.75 -13.32 1.01
N HIS A 7 10.97 -14.35 1.82
CA HIS A 7 10.59 -15.73 1.48
C HIS A 7 9.08 -15.91 1.55
N LYS A 8 8.46 -15.25 2.54
CA LYS A 8 7.00 -15.22 2.68
C LYS A 8 6.35 -14.46 1.51
N VAL A 9 6.94 -13.35 1.09
CA VAL A 9 6.47 -12.60 -0.08
C VAL A 9 6.55 -13.45 -1.35
N ASP A 10 7.67 -14.14 -1.60
CA ASP A 10 7.81 -15.01 -2.78
C ASP A 10 6.77 -16.14 -2.79
N GLY A 11 6.56 -16.82 -1.67
CA GLY A 11 5.58 -17.89 -1.55
C GLY A 11 4.15 -17.42 -1.87
N LEU A 12 3.72 -16.30 -1.28
CA LEU A 12 2.39 -15.74 -1.52
C LEU A 12 2.22 -15.19 -2.94
N LYS A 13 3.29 -14.58 -3.50
CA LYS A 13 3.31 -14.05 -4.87
C LYS A 13 3.04 -15.14 -5.91
N ARG A 14 3.56 -16.36 -5.71
CA ARG A 14 3.33 -17.50 -6.62
C ARG A 14 1.89 -18.01 -6.62
N MET A 15 1.12 -17.71 -5.58
CA MET A 15 -0.30 -18.07 -5.47
C MET A 15 -1.24 -17.00 -6.02
N LEU A 16 -0.70 -15.84 -6.39
CA LEU A 16 -1.48 -14.70 -6.87
C LEU A 16 -1.84 -14.87 -8.36
N LYS A 17 -3.06 -14.49 -8.73
CA LYS A 17 -3.48 -14.41 -10.13
C LYS A 17 -2.73 -13.29 -10.87
N GLU A 18 -2.79 -13.29 -12.20
CA GLU A 18 -2.15 -12.26 -13.03
C GLU A 18 -2.66 -10.83 -12.78
N ASP A 19 -3.93 -10.69 -12.42
CA ASP A 19 -4.59 -9.44 -12.01
C ASP A 19 -4.70 -9.30 -10.48
N GLY A 20 -4.06 -10.22 -9.75
CA GLY A 20 -4.12 -10.31 -8.31
C GLY A 20 -3.48 -9.12 -7.60
N VAL A 21 -3.99 -8.84 -6.41
CA VAL A 21 -3.53 -7.77 -5.53
C VAL A 21 -3.04 -8.36 -4.23
N PHE A 22 -1.90 -7.87 -3.75
CA PHE A 22 -1.30 -8.21 -2.49
C PHE A 22 -1.26 -6.98 -1.58
N ILE A 23 -1.85 -7.08 -0.38
CA ILE A 23 -1.81 -6.02 0.63
C ILE A 23 -1.08 -6.54 1.85
N SER A 24 -0.07 -5.81 2.30
CA SER A 24 0.73 -6.17 3.48
C SER A 24 0.85 -5.01 4.47
N VAL A 25 1.23 -5.36 5.70
CA VAL A 25 1.44 -4.40 6.79
C VAL A 25 2.89 -3.92 6.79
N ALA A 26 3.09 -2.65 7.09
CA ALA A 26 4.39 -2.02 7.32
C ALA A 26 4.32 -1.04 8.52
N LYS A 27 5.43 -0.40 8.86
CA LYS A 27 5.45 0.69 9.85
C LYS A 27 4.88 1.98 9.27
N HIS A 28 4.49 2.94 10.11
CA HIS A 28 3.97 4.21 9.60
C HIS A 28 5.07 4.99 8.86
N PRO A 29 4.82 5.48 7.62
CA PRO A 29 5.86 6.09 6.78
C PRO A 29 6.45 7.37 7.36
N LEU A 30 5.67 8.15 8.13
CA LEU A 30 6.19 9.37 8.76
C LEU A 30 7.01 9.09 10.03
N LEU A 31 6.64 8.06 10.80
CA LEU A 31 7.28 7.78 12.10
C LEU A 31 8.52 6.87 11.94
N GLU A 32 8.50 5.98 10.96
CA GLU A 32 9.55 5.00 10.70
C GLU A 32 9.83 4.88 9.18
N HIS A 33 10.19 6.00 8.55
CA HIS A 33 10.38 6.06 7.09
C HIS A 33 11.41 5.06 6.55
N VAL A 34 12.51 4.83 7.27
CA VAL A 34 13.54 3.84 6.87
C VAL A 34 12.96 2.43 6.81
N SER A 35 12.12 2.05 7.77
CA SER A 35 11.48 0.72 7.77
C SER A 35 10.46 0.59 6.63
N MET A 36 9.68 1.63 6.36
CA MET A 36 8.80 1.65 5.18
C MET A 36 9.60 1.57 3.86
N GLN A 37 10.72 2.29 3.76
CA GLN A 37 11.58 2.28 2.57
C GLN A 37 12.12 0.87 2.30
N ASN A 38 12.62 0.17 3.33
CA ASN A 38 13.07 -1.21 3.22
C ASN A 38 11.94 -2.14 2.78
N ALA A 39 10.75 -1.99 3.37
CA ALA A 39 9.58 -2.77 2.99
C ALA A 39 9.17 -2.53 1.52
N LEU A 40 9.21 -1.28 1.03
CA LEU A 40 8.95 -0.95 -0.37
C LEU A 40 10.01 -1.54 -1.30
N LYS A 41 11.30 -1.44 -0.93
CA LYS A 41 12.41 -2.04 -1.68
C LYS A 41 12.21 -3.55 -1.83
N ASN A 42 11.89 -4.25 -0.75
CA ASN A 42 11.63 -5.69 -0.78
C ASN A 42 10.43 -6.00 -1.68
N MET A 43 9.33 -5.27 -1.55
CA MET A 43 8.12 -5.49 -2.35
C MET A 43 8.36 -5.21 -3.84
N GLY A 44 9.09 -4.15 -4.17
CA GLY A 44 9.46 -3.77 -5.53
C GLY A 44 10.34 -4.80 -6.22
N GLY A 45 11.06 -5.66 -5.48
CA GLY A 45 11.79 -6.79 -6.05
C GLY A 45 10.88 -7.85 -6.67
N PHE A 46 9.62 -7.95 -6.22
CA PHE A 46 8.66 -8.97 -6.65
C PHE A 46 7.52 -8.43 -7.52
N PHE A 47 7.12 -7.17 -7.29
CA PHE A 47 5.96 -6.57 -7.94
C PHE A 47 6.36 -5.30 -8.73
N PRO A 48 5.82 -5.13 -9.94
CA PRO A 48 5.98 -3.90 -10.73
C PRO A 48 5.13 -2.74 -10.20
N ILE A 49 4.15 -2.96 -9.34
CA ILE A 49 3.42 -1.91 -8.59
C ILE A 49 3.62 -2.19 -7.11
N ALA A 50 4.10 -1.19 -6.38
CA ALA A 50 4.31 -1.22 -4.92
C ALA A 50 4.18 0.20 -4.37
N MET A 51 3.07 0.47 -3.67
CA MET A 51 2.72 1.81 -3.18
C MET A 51 2.39 1.77 -1.68
N PRO A 52 3.00 2.66 -0.86
CA PRO A 52 2.66 2.75 0.55
C PRO A 52 1.31 3.45 0.74
N PHE A 53 0.57 3.07 1.78
CA PHE A 53 -0.61 3.80 2.22
C PHE A 53 -0.81 3.72 3.73
N VAL A 54 -1.61 4.64 4.27
CA VAL A 54 -1.99 4.70 5.70
C VAL A 54 -3.50 4.73 5.84
N ALA A 55 -4.01 4.63 7.08
CA ALA A 55 -5.42 4.86 7.37
C ALA A 55 -5.63 6.34 7.77
N PRO A 56 -6.24 7.20 6.92
CA PRO A 56 -6.47 8.60 7.26
C PRO A 56 -7.23 8.77 8.59
N LEU A 57 -6.93 9.82 9.36
CA LEU A 57 -7.58 10.10 10.65
C LEU A 57 -7.34 9.06 11.77
N ARG A 58 -6.63 7.94 11.51
CA ARG A 58 -6.32 6.91 12.52
C ARG A 58 -5.02 7.24 13.26
N ILE A 59 -5.03 8.29 14.06
CA ILE A 59 -3.83 8.87 14.68
C ILE A 59 -3.18 8.01 15.78
N LEU A 60 -3.92 7.13 16.43
CA LEU A 60 -3.43 6.28 17.55
C LEU A 60 -2.67 5.03 17.08
N SER A 61 -2.15 5.03 15.84
CA SER A 61 -1.61 3.84 15.18
C SER A 61 -0.30 4.13 14.46
N ASN A 62 0.80 3.56 14.95
CA ASN A 62 2.06 3.51 14.19
C ASN A 62 2.06 2.35 13.19
N LYS A 63 1.11 2.37 12.26
CA LYS A 63 0.91 1.31 11.25
C LYS A 63 0.72 1.92 9.86
N GLY A 64 1.48 1.41 8.91
CA GLY A 64 1.32 1.65 7.48
C GLY A 64 1.02 0.34 6.77
N TYR A 65 0.82 0.44 5.47
CA TYR A 65 0.51 -0.68 4.60
C TYR A 65 1.20 -0.48 3.26
N ILE A 66 1.35 -1.57 2.51
CA ILE A 66 1.80 -1.54 1.13
C ILE A 66 0.76 -2.26 0.28
N TYR A 67 0.32 -1.60 -0.78
CA TYR A 67 -0.43 -2.18 -1.87
C TYR A 67 0.55 -2.60 -2.97
N ALA A 68 0.47 -3.85 -3.41
CA ALA A 68 1.31 -4.38 -4.48
C ALA A 68 0.51 -5.23 -5.47
N SER A 69 0.89 -5.20 -6.74
CA SER A 69 0.22 -5.96 -7.80
C SER A 69 1.12 -6.08 -9.03
N PHE A 70 0.70 -6.90 -10.00
CA PHE A 70 1.38 -7.00 -11.30
C PHE A 70 0.94 -5.93 -12.31
N LYS A 71 -0.30 -5.43 -12.20
CA LYS A 71 -0.87 -4.45 -13.15
C LYS A 71 -2.00 -3.60 -12.57
N THR A 72 -2.73 -4.13 -11.58
CA THR A 72 -3.90 -3.48 -10.98
C THR A 72 -3.48 -2.30 -10.09
N HIS A 73 -3.66 -1.07 -10.54
CA HIS A 73 -3.27 0.17 -9.86
C HIS A 73 -4.35 0.62 -8.85
N PRO A 74 -4.00 0.97 -7.60
CA PRO A 74 -4.98 1.25 -6.55
C PRO A 74 -5.85 2.48 -6.82
N LEU A 75 -5.36 3.45 -7.62
CA LEU A 75 -6.09 4.69 -7.94
C LEU A 75 -6.66 4.77 -9.36
N LYS A 76 -6.07 4.06 -10.33
CA LYS A 76 -6.48 4.14 -11.75
C LYS A 76 -7.57 3.10 -12.04
N ASP A 77 -7.48 1.94 -11.40
CA ASP A 77 -8.46 0.85 -11.52
C ASP A 77 -9.51 0.89 -10.39
N LEU A 78 -9.63 2.03 -9.69
CA LEU A 78 -10.63 2.23 -8.65
C LEU A 78 -12.01 2.37 -9.28
N MET A 79 -12.96 1.52 -8.87
CA MET A 79 -14.33 1.52 -9.40
C MET A 79 -15.28 2.21 -8.42
N THR A 80 -15.51 3.51 -8.60
CA THR A 80 -16.46 4.32 -7.80
C THR A 80 -17.84 3.64 -7.62
N PRO A 81 -18.47 3.05 -8.66
CA PRO A 81 -19.77 2.39 -8.47
C PRO A 81 -19.76 1.24 -7.46
N LYS A 82 -18.62 0.54 -7.31
CA LYS A 82 -18.48 -0.52 -6.29
C LYS A 82 -18.38 0.04 -4.89
N ILE A 83 -17.78 1.23 -4.73
CA ILE A 83 -17.67 1.92 -3.45
C ILE A 83 -19.03 2.46 -3.04
N GLU A 84 -19.74 3.14 -3.94
CA GLU A 84 -21.08 3.70 -3.69
C GLU A 84 -22.12 2.64 -3.35
N ALA A 85 -21.94 1.40 -3.83
CA ALA A 85 -22.79 0.27 -3.48
C ALA A 85 -22.67 -0.16 -2.00
N LEU A 86 -21.62 0.24 -1.28
CA LEU A 86 -21.38 -0.12 0.11
C LEU A 86 -22.24 0.74 1.05
N LYS A 87 -23.43 0.25 1.42
CA LYS A 87 -24.40 1.02 2.24
C LYS A 87 -24.16 0.99 3.75
N SER A 88 -23.44 -0.01 4.25
CA SER A 88 -23.31 -0.28 5.70
C SER A 88 -21.93 0.06 6.27
N VAL A 89 -21.01 0.59 5.45
CA VAL A 89 -19.67 0.98 5.90
C VAL A 89 -19.72 2.34 6.60
N ARG A 90 -18.93 2.49 7.67
CA ARG A 90 -18.92 3.71 8.51
C ARG A 90 -17.70 4.61 8.32
N TYR A 91 -16.73 4.17 7.52
CA TYR A 91 -15.43 4.84 7.41
C TYR A 91 -14.89 4.83 5.98
N TYR A 92 -14.87 3.67 5.32
CA TYR A 92 -14.37 3.58 3.96
C TYR A 92 -15.29 4.28 2.96
N ASN A 93 -14.71 5.12 2.11
CA ASN A 93 -15.32 5.76 0.95
C ASN A 93 -14.21 6.12 -0.06
N GLU A 94 -14.57 6.71 -1.21
CA GLU A 94 -13.60 7.05 -2.25
C GLU A 94 -12.54 8.07 -1.78
N ASP A 95 -12.95 9.09 -1.02
CA ASP A 95 -12.05 10.12 -0.50
C ASP A 95 -10.99 9.53 0.42
N ILE A 96 -11.40 8.66 1.36
CA ILE A 96 -10.51 7.95 2.27
C ILE A 96 -9.57 7.04 1.49
N HIS A 97 -10.06 6.34 0.46
CA HIS A 97 -9.23 5.49 -0.38
C HIS A 97 -8.14 6.29 -1.09
N ARG A 98 -8.47 7.41 -1.72
CA ARG A 98 -7.49 8.26 -2.43
C ARG A 98 -6.52 8.93 -1.46
N ALA A 99 -7.03 9.47 -0.34
CA ALA A 99 -6.22 10.14 0.67
C ALA A 99 -5.21 9.18 1.36
N ALA A 100 -5.51 7.88 1.44
CA ALA A 100 -4.62 6.88 2.02
C ALA A 100 -3.24 6.83 1.34
N PHE A 101 -3.17 7.14 0.04
CA PHE A 101 -1.94 7.11 -0.76
C PHE A 101 -1.22 8.47 -0.83
N ALA A 102 -1.75 9.51 -0.17
CA ALA A 102 -1.10 10.80 -0.11
C ALA A 102 0.18 10.73 0.75
N LEU A 103 1.26 11.33 0.26
CA LEU A 103 2.53 11.45 0.96
C LEU A 103 2.98 12.91 1.01
N PRO A 104 3.59 13.36 2.12
CA PRO A 104 4.23 14.66 2.16
C PRO A 104 5.46 14.68 1.23
N LYS A 105 5.80 15.87 0.73
CA LYS A 105 6.83 16.07 -0.29
C LYS A 105 8.18 15.43 0.05
N ASN A 106 8.63 15.54 1.29
CA ASN A 106 9.89 14.95 1.74
C ASN A 106 9.89 13.41 1.60
N LEU A 107 8.77 12.73 1.92
CA LEU A 107 8.67 11.28 1.80
C LEU A 107 8.52 10.83 0.35
N GLN A 108 7.92 11.66 -0.51
CA GLN A 108 7.89 11.39 -1.96
C GLN A 108 9.31 11.32 -2.53
N GLU A 109 10.20 12.24 -2.13
CA GLU A 109 11.61 12.21 -2.54
C GLU A 109 12.36 11.01 -1.94
N VAL A 110 12.19 10.73 -0.64
CA VAL A 110 12.85 9.59 0.03
C VAL A 110 12.44 8.25 -0.58
N PHE A 111 11.19 8.09 -0.99
CA PHE A 111 10.68 6.82 -1.54
C PHE A 111 10.69 6.75 -3.06
N LYS A 112 11.19 7.77 -3.76
CA LYS A 112 11.13 7.90 -5.23
C LYS A 112 11.62 6.66 -5.98
N ASP A 113 12.73 6.08 -5.54
CA ASP A 113 13.33 4.91 -6.21
C ASP A 113 12.72 3.57 -5.76
N ASN A 114 11.84 3.58 -4.76
CA ASN A 114 11.23 2.37 -4.18
C ASN A 114 9.74 2.25 -4.48
N ILE A 115 9.05 3.35 -4.72
CA ILE A 115 7.65 3.35 -5.17
C ILE A 115 7.60 2.95 -6.63
N LYS A 116 6.74 1.99 -6.94
CA LYS A 116 6.41 1.62 -8.31
C LYS A 116 4.92 1.83 -8.53
N SER A 117 4.57 2.58 -9.57
CA SER A 117 3.22 3.10 -9.86
C SER A 117 2.87 2.95 -11.33
#